data_AF-A0A229SMQ9-F1
#
_entry.id   AF-A0A229SMQ9-F1
#
_cell.length_a   1.000
_cell.length_b   1.000
_cell.length_c   1.000
_cell.angle_alpha   90.00
_cell.angle_beta   90.00
_cell.angle_gamma   90.00
#
_symmetry.space_group_name_H-M   'P 1'
#
loop_
_entity.id
_entity.type
_entity.pdbx_description
1 polymer ?
#
loop_
_entity_poly.entity_id
_entity_poly.type
_entity_poly.pdbx_seq_one_letter_code
_entity_poly.pdbx_strand_id
1 'polypeptide(L)'
;MAGLSGGDYVTQQIRALAEAVRREGAGGVGTRSFQLAEHLAAEGGVHRGDILTATATLLAMTAWCDGEAEAASRFAERAGEHDEESRELVTHLLRLESGADRGWLPQDQAEALLEYARRERRGDLATRVRALAGVRRGRHRRED
;
A
#
# COMPACT_ATOMS: atom_id res chain seq x y z
N MET A 1 22.77 -20.10 5.48
CA MET A 1 21.80 -20.05 4.36
C MET A 1 20.85 -18.90 4.60
N ALA A 2 20.59 -18.10 3.58
CA ALA A 2 20.03 -16.75 3.65
C ALA A 2 18.65 -16.69 4.34
N GLY A 3 18.62 -16.21 5.58
CA GLY A 3 17.41 -15.83 6.30
C GLY A 3 17.01 -14.37 6.05
N LEU A 4 17.18 -13.87 4.82
CA LEU A 4 16.80 -12.52 4.44
C LEU A 4 15.56 -12.57 3.52
N SER A 5 14.56 -11.76 3.87
CA SER A 5 13.54 -11.21 2.96
C SER A 5 12.17 -11.90 2.78
N GLY A 6 11.62 -12.56 3.82
CA GLY A 6 10.16 -12.74 3.91
C GLY A 6 9.39 -11.46 4.31
N GLY A 7 10.13 -10.37 4.55
CA GLY A 7 9.70 -9.25 5.38
C GLY A 7 8.66 -8.30 4.80
N ASP A 8 8.35 -8.31 3.49
CA ASP A 8 7.07 -7.78 3.00
C ASP A 8 6.87 -7.99 1.49
N TYR A 9 6.75 -9.24 1.05
CA TYR A 9 6.52 -9.54 -0.37
C TYR A 9 5.32 -8.76 -0.92
N VAL A 10 4.22 -8.67 -0.16
CA VAL A 10 3.03 -7.89 -0.51
C VAL A 10 3.34 -6.41 -0.71
N THR A 11 3.99 -5.76 0.25
CA THR A 11 4.36 -4.34 0.08
C THR A 11 5.30 -4.14 -1.10
N GLN A 12 6.26 -5.04 -1.33
CA GLN A 12 7.15 -4.94 -2.48
C GLN A 12 6.37 -4.99 -3.79
N GLN A 13 5.39 -5.88 -3.88
CA GLN A 13 4.51 -5.95 -5.05
C GLN A 13 3.63 -4.70 -5.20
N ILE A 14 3.08 -4.16 -4.11
CA ILE A 14 2.33 -2.90 -4.14
C ILE A 14 3.22 -1.73 -4.60
N ARG A 15 4.48 -1.68 -4.16
CA ARG A 15 5.44 -0.65 -4.61
C ARG A 15 5.75 -0.78 -6.10
N ALA A 16 6.05 -1.99 -6.57
CA ALA A 16 6.34 -2.26 -7.96
C ALA A 16 5.14 -1.89 -8.85
N LEU A 17 3.94 -2.25 -8.40
CA LEU A 17 2.68 -1.91 -9.04
C LEU A 17 2.41 -0.40 -9.03
N ALA A 18 2.61 0.29 -7.91
CA ALA A 18 2.44 1.74 -7.83
C ALA A 18 3.43 2.47 -8.75
N GLU A 19 4.66 1.96 -8.88
CA GLU A 19 5.63 2.50 -9.84
C GLU A 19 5.21 2.26 -11.29
N ALA A 20 4.69 1.07 -11.62
CA ALA A 20 4.15 0.77 -12.93
C ALA A 20 2.99 1.71 -13.29
N VAL A 21 2.00 1.83 -12.39
CA VAL A 21 0.84 2.73 -12.56
C VAL A 21 1.29 4.19 -12.75
N ARG A 22 2.24 4.68 -11.94
CA ARG A 22 2.77 6.05 -12.07
C ARG A 22 3.48 6.30 -13.40
N ARG A 23 4.20 5.32 -13.94
CA ARG A 23 4.89 5.43 -15.23
C ARG A 23 3.91 5.41 -16.41
N GLU A 24 2.82 4.67 -16.26
CA GLU A 24 1.79 4.50 -17.28
C GLU A 24 0.81 5.69 -17.31
N GLY A 25 0.55 6.32 -16.16
CA GLY A 25 -0.46 7.39 -16.01
C GLY A 25 -1.90 6.86 -16.13
N ALA A 26 -2.92 7.69 -15.91
CA ALA A 26 -4.32 7.25 -16.04
C ALA A 26 -4.68 6.80 -17.47
N GLY A 27 -4.01 7.36 -18.49
CA GLY A 27 -4.15 6.97 -19.89
C GLY A 27 -3.40 5.67 -20.28
N GLY A 28 -2.47 5.21 -19.45
CA GLY A 28 -1.82 3.92 -19.56
C GLY A 28 -2.74 2.82 -19.01
N VAL A 29 -3.53 2.25 -19.91
CA VAL A 29 -4.66 1.34 -19.70
C VAL A 29 -4.54 0.40 -18.50
N GLY A 30 -5.51 0.48 -17.58
CA GLY A 30 -5.62 -0.41 -16.40
C GLY A 30 -5.55 -1.91 -16.69
N THR A 31 -5.87 -2.35 -17.91
CA THR A 31 -5.69 -3.75 -18.37
C THR A 31 -4.28 -4.26 -18.17
N ARG A 32 -3.24 -3.45 -18.47
CA ARG A 32 -1.85 -3.88 -18.31
C ARG A 32 -1.44 -3.99 -16.85
N SER A 33 -1.88 -3.03 -16.03
CA SER A 33 -1.69 -3.07 -14.58
C SER A 33 -2.40 -4.28 -13.94
N PHE A 34 -3.60 -4.64 -14.41
CA PHE A 34 -4.29 -5.85 -13.96
C PHE A 34 -3.60 -7.14 -14.44
N GLN A 35 -3.08 -7.21 -15.65
CA GLN A 35 -2.29 -8.35 -16.13
C GLN A 35 -1.02 -8.53 -15.31
N LEU A 36 -0.34 -7.44 -14.97
CA LEU A 36 0.81 -7.47 -14.06
C LEU A 36 0.40 -7.98 -12.68
N ALA A 37 -0.70 -7.47 -12.12
CA ALA A 37 -1.23 -7.94 -10.84
C ALA A 37 -1.54 -9.45 -10.84
N GLU A 38 -2.13 -9.97 -11.93
CA GLU A 38 -2.38 -11.39 -12.10
C GLU A 38 -1.09 -12.21 -12.18
N HIS A 39 -0.07 -11.70 -12.89
CA HIS A 39 1.24 -12.33 -12.95
C HIS A 39 1.90 -12.40 -11.56
N LEU A 40 1.91 -11.29 -10.82
CA LEU A 40 2.47 -11.22 -9.46
C LEU A 40 1.74 -12.15 -8.48
N ALA A 41 0.41 -12.29 -8.63
CA ALA A 41 -0.36 -13.25 -7.86
C ALA A 41 0.00 -14.70 -8.21
N ALA A 42 0.31 -15.00 -9.47
CA ALA A 42 0.69 -16.33 -9.94
C ALA A 42 2.10 -16.76 -9.50
N GLU A 43 3.00 -15.80 -9.26
CA GLU A 43 4.36 -16.07 -8.73
C GLU A 43 4.35 -16.64 -7.29
N GLY A 44 3.19 -16.63 -6.62
CA GLY A 44 2.99 -17.24 -5.30
C GLY A 44 3.47 -16.34 -4.15
N GLY A 45 2.79 -16.43 -2.99
CA GLY A 45 3.17 -15.70 -1.77
C GLY A 45 2.24 -14.57 -1.33
N VAL A 46 1.19 -14.25 -2.10
CA VAL A 46 0.11 -13.31 -1.71
C VAL A 46 -1.23 -13.79 -2.24
N HIS A 47 -2.34 -13.38 -1.63
CA HIS A 47 -3.66 -13.60 -2.21
C HIS A 47 -3.85 -12.71 -3.43
N ARG A 48 -4.43 -13.30 -4.50
CA ARG A 48 -4.79 -12.56 -5.72
C ARG A 48 -5.71 -11.36 -5.43
N GLY A 49 -6.59 -11.49 -4.43
CA GLY A 49 -7.49 -10.42 -3.97
C GLY A 49 -6.73 -9.18 -3.51
N ASP A 50 -5.69 -9.34 -2.68
CA ASP A 50 -4.86 -8.24 -2.17
C ASP A 50 -4.24 -7.42 -3.31
N ILE A 51 -3.62 -8.10 -4.27
CA ILE A 51 -2.88 -7.43 -5.36
C ILE A 51 -3.85 -6.73 -6.32
N LEU A 52 -5.00 -7.35 -6.63
CA LEU A 52 -6.01 -6.73 -7.49
C LEU A 52 -6.69 -5.55 -6.81
N THR A 53 -6.98 -5.65 -5.51
CA THR A 53 -7.47 -4.54 -4.69
C THR A 53 -6.49 -3.38 -4.71
N ALA A 54 -5.20 -3.66 -4.47
CA ALA A 54 -4.15 -2.64 -4.51
C ALA A 54 -4.08 -1.96 -5.89
N THR A 55 -4.18 -2.75 -6.97
CA THR A 55 -4.18 -2.25 -8.35
C THR A 55 -5.33 -1.30 -8.59
N ALA A 56 -6.54 -1.72 -8.26
CA ALA A 56 -7.73 -0.92 -8.45
C ALA A 56 -7.68 0.38 -7.63
N THR A 57 -7.25 0.32 -6.37
CA THR A 57 -7.07 1.52 -5.53
C THR A 57 -6.03 2.49 -6.10
N LEU A 58 -4.88 1.99 -6.55
CA LEU A 58 -3.82 2.83 -7.14
C LEU A 58 -4.25 3.48 -8.45
N LEU A 59 -4.96 2.73 -9.31
CA LEU A 59 -5.53 3.26 -10.55
C LEU A 59 -6.60 4.32 -10.26
N ALA A 60 -7.46 4.11 -9.25
CA ALA A 60 -8.46 5.09 -8.85
C ALA A 60 -7.83 6.40 -8.36
N MET A 61 -6.79 6.30 -7.51
CA MET A 61 -6.05 7.47 -7.03
C MET A 61 -5.34 8.22 -8.17
N THR A 62 -4.75 7.49 -9.11
CA THR A 62 -4.05 8.08 -10.27
C THR A 62 -5.02 8.78 -11.20
N ALA A 63 -6.14 8.12 -11.54
CA ALA A 63 -7.20 8.73 -12.34
C ALA A 63 -7.78 9.99 -11.67
N TRP A 64 -7.95 9.97 -10.35
CA TRP A 64 -8.37 11.16 -9.60
C TRP A 64 -7.36 12.32 -9.72
N CYS A 65 -6.07 12.03 -9.56
CA CYS A 65 -5.00 13.01 -9.72
C CYS A 65 -4.92 13.59 -11.14
N ASP A 66 -5.23 12.79 -12.15
CA ASP A 66 -5.22 13.18 -13.57
C ASP A 66 -6.52 13.90 -13.98
N GLY A 67 -7.52 14.02 -13.10
CA GLY A 67 -8.81 14.68 -13.38
C GLY A 67 -9.83 13.80 -14.10
N GLU A 68 -9.56 12.50 -14.23
CA GLU A 68 -10.37 11.51 -14.92
C GLU A 68 -11.43 10.89 -13.98
N ALA A 69 -12.47 11.67 -13.67
CA ALA A 69 -13.46 11.31 -12.65
C ALA A 69 -14.20 9.98 -12.93
N GLU A 70 -14.58 9.72 -14.18
CA GLU A 70 -15.26 8.47 -14.56
C GLU A 70 -14.36 7.25 -14.37
N ALA A 71 -13.09 7.36 -14.76
CA ALA A 71 -12.11 6.30 -14.56
C ALA A 71 -11.84 6.07 -13.07
N ALA A 72 -11.74 7.14 -12.29
CA ALA A 72 -11.57 7.06 -10.84
C ALA A 72 -12.73 6.32 -10.17
N SER A 73 -13.98 6.65 -10.52
CA SER A 73 -15.17 5.97 -10.01
C SER A 73 -15.17 4.48 -10.35
N ARG A 74 -14.93 4.15 -11.63
CA ARG A 74 -14.89 2.75 -12.10
C ARG A 74 -13.84 1.92 -11.35
N PHE A 75 -12.64 2.47 -11.14
CA PHE A 75 -11.60 1.76 -10.41
C PHE A 75 -11.88 1.69 -8.90
N ALA A 76 -12.53 2.70 -8.31
CA ALA A 76 -12.96 2.66 -6.92
C ALA A 76 -14.04 1.59 -6.68
N GLU A 77 -15.02 1.45 -7.59
CA GLU A 77 -16.01 0.37 -7.57
C GLU A 77 -15.33 -1.00 -7.64
N ARG A 78 -14.37 -1.15 -8.55
CA ARG A 78 -13.60 -2.39 -8.70
C ARG A 78 -12.74 -2.74 -7.49
N ALA A 79 -12.18 -1.74 -6.82
CA ALA A 79 -11.51 -1.95 -5.53
C ALA A 79 -12.47 -2.44 -4.44
N GLY A 80 -13.77 -2.14 -4.57
CA GLY A 80 -14.83 -2.61 -3.69
C GLY A 80 -15.34 -4.03 -3.99
N GLU A 81 -15.02 -4.62 -5.14
CA GLU A 81 -15.45 -5.97 -5.54
C GLU A 81 -14.74 -7.08 -4.75
N HIS A 82 -13.60 -6.76 -4.13
CA HIS A 82 -12.80 -7.70 -3.36
C HIS A 82 -13.19 -7.70 -1.87
N ASP A 83 -12.80 -8.76 -1.17
CA ASP A 83 -13.15 -8.97 0.24
C ASP A 83 -12.67 -7.83 1.15
N GLU A 84 -13.33 -7.71 2.30
CA GLU A 84 -13.04 -6.66 3.28
C GLU A 84 -11.60 -6.74 3.82
N GLU A 85 -11.06 -7.95 3.96
CA GLU A 85 -9.71 -8.19 4.46
C GLU A 85 -8.64 -7.65 3.51
N SER A 86 -8.78 -7.89 2.20
CA SER A 86 -7.92 -7.33 1.15
C SER A 86 -7.95 -5.79 1.17
N ARG A 87 -9.14 -5.20 1.34
CA ARG A 87 -9.32 -3.73 1.39
C ARG A 87 -8.68 -3.11 2.63
N GLU A 88 -8.84 -3.75 3.78
CA GLU A 88 -8.23 -3.33 5.04
C GLU A 88 -6.70 -3.40 4.94
N LEU A 89 -6.15 -4.52 4.46
CA LEU A 89 -4.72 -4.69 4.22
C LEU A 89 -4.17 -3.61 3.30
N VAL A 90 -4.77 -3.41 2.11
CA VAL A 90 -4.31 -2.41 1.14
C VAL A 90 -4.34 -1.00 1.74
N THR A 91 -5.41 -0.65 2.46
CA THR A 91 -5.51 0.64 3.15
C THR A 91 -4.36 0.84 4.13
N HIS A 92 -4.06 -0.19 4.92
CA HIS A 92 -2.96 -0.17 5.88
C HIS A 92 -1.59 -0.03 5.19
N LEU A 93 -1.34 -0.81 4.14
CA LEU A 93 -0.07 -0.75 3.42
C LEU A 93 0.12 0.62 2.74
N LEU A 94 -0.92 1.19 2.12
CA LEU A 94 -0.84 2.53 1.51
C LEU A 94 -0.57 3.62 2.55
N ARG A 95 -1.18 3.55 3.74
CA ARG A 95 -0.88 4.48 4.86
C ARG A 95 0.56 4.36 5.32
N LEU A 96 1.05 3.13 5.43
CA LEU A 96 2.43 2.86 5.82
C LEU A 96 3.43 3.42 4.80
N GLU A 97 3.16 3.23 3.50
CA GLU A 97 3.98 3.79 2.42
C GLU A 97 3.95 5.31 2.41
N SER A 98 2.77 5.93 2.50
CA SER A 98 2.63 7.38 2.59
C SER A 98 3.36 7.96 3.83
N GLY A 99 3.29 7.27 4.96
CA GLY A 99 4.03 7.63 6.16
C GLY A 99 5.54 7.47 6.01
N ALA A 100 6.00 6.44 5.30
CA ALA A 100 7.41 6.24 4.99
C ALA A 100 7.95 7.36 4.10
N ASP A 101 7.21 7.75 3.06
CA ASP A 101 7.57 8.86 2.16
C ASP A 101 7.65 10.20 2.91
N ARG A 102 6.77 10.42 3.90
CA ARG A 102 6.77 11.64 4.73
C ARG A 102 7.79 11.58 5.88
N GLY A 103 8.33 10.40 6.19
CA GLY A 103 9.20 10.16 7.35
C GLY A 103 8.47 10.19 8.70
N TRP A 104 7.14 10.19 8.72
CA TRP A 104 6.33 10.15 9.95
C TRP A 104 4.93 9.62 9.66
N LEU A 105 4.29 9.05 10.69
CA LEU A 105 2.94 8.52 10.62
C LEU A 105 2.06 9.18 11.70
N PRO A 106 0.84 9.64 11.37
CA PRO A 106 -0.13 10.11 12.36
C PRO A 106 -0.42 9.06 13.44
N GLN A 107 -0.69 9.51 14.67
CA GLN A 107 -0.85 8.60 15.82
C GLN A 107 -2.05 7.65 15.66
N ASP A 108 -3.19 8.18 15.22
CA ASP A 108 -4.40 7.41 14.90
C ASP A 108 -4.13 6.33 13.84
N GLN A 109 -3.37 6.67 12.80
CA GLN A 109 -2.98 5.72 11.76
C GLN A 109 -1.99 4.67 12.28
N ALA A 110 -1.04 5.08 13.12
CA ALA A 110 -0.08 4.18 13.75
C ALA A 110 -0.77 3.18 14.69
N GLU A 111 -1.73 3.63 15.49
CA GLU A 111 -2.51 2.79 16.40
C GLU A 111 -3.32 1.75 15.62
N ALA A 112 -4.08 2.19 14.60
CA ALA A 112 -4.86 1.28 13.75
C ALA A 112 -3.95 0.25 13.04
N LEU A 113 -2.79 0.67 12.55
CA LEU A 113 -1.81 -0.22 11.92
C LEU A 113 -1.19 -1.23 12.90
N LEU A 114 -0.94 -0.83 14.16
CA LEU A 114 -0.43 -1.72 15.19
C LEU A 114 -1.48 -2.73 15.67
N GLU A 115 -2.75 -2.33 15.72
CA GLU A 115 -3.86 -3.22 16.02
C GLU A 115 -4.02 -4.28 14.93
N TYR A 116 -4.05 -3.85 13.67
CA TYR A 116 -4.05 -4.73 12.51
C TYR A 116 -2.86 -5.71 12.55
N ALA A 117 -1.65 -5.19 12.74
CA ALA A 117 -0.44 -6.01 12.83
C ALA A 117 -0.51 -7.08 13.93
N ARG A 118 -1.14 -6.76 15.06
CA ARG A 118 -1.33 -7.72 16.16
C ARG A 118 -2.33 -8.79 15.77
N ARG A 119 -3.47 -8.41 15.18
CA ARG A 119 -4.54 -9.32 14.78
C ARG A 119 -4.03 -10.32 13.73
N GLU A 120 -3.32 -9.83 12.71
CA GLU A 120 -2.78 -10.63 11.60
C GLU A 120 -1.38 -11.19 11.87
N ARG A 121 -0.83 -11.00 13.07
CA ARG A 121 0.51 -11.47 13.49
C ARG A 121 1.64 -10.98 12.56
N ARG A 122 1.50 -9.80 11.96
CA ARG A 122 2.48 -9.13 11.09
C ARG A 122 3.51 -8.34 11.89
N GLY A 123 4.46 -9.06 12.49
CA GLY A 123 5.56 -8.45 13.26
C GLY A 123 6.46 -7.51 12.44
N ASP A 124 6.58 -7.78 11.14
CA ASP A 124 7.21 -6.91 10.14
C ASP A 124 6.54 -5.53 10.08
N LEU A 125 5.22 -5.51 9.94
CA LEU A 125 4.43 -4.29 9.84
C LEU A 125 4.49 -3.49 11.15
N ALA A 126 4.37 -4.17 12.30
CA ALA A 126 4.50 -3.53 13.61
C ALA A 126 5.88 -2.86 13.79
N THR A 127 6.95 -3.48 13.28
CA THR A 127 8.31 -2.91 13.35
C THR A 127 8.41 -1.64 12.51
N ARG A 128 7.91 -1.67 11.27
CA ARG A 128 7.91 -0.51 10.36
C ARG A 128 7.10 0.66 10.91
N VAL A 129 5.92 0.38 11.47
CA VAL A 129 5.04 1.40 12.07
C VAL A 129 5.73 2.09 13.26
N ARG A 130 6.36 1.31 14.16
CA ARG A 130 7.09 1.87 15.31
C ARG A 130 8.27 2.74 14.87
N ALA A 131 8.98 2.35 13.83
CA ALA A 131 10.08 3.14 13.27
C ALA A 131 9.60 4.52 12.80
N LEU A 132 8.41 4.62 12.22
CA LEU A 132 7.84 5.88 11.73
C LEU A 132 7.15 6.71 12.82
N ALA A 133 6.48 6.07 13.77
CA ALA A 133 5.81 6.74 14.88
C ALA A 133 6.79 7.40 15.87
N GLY A 134 8.00 6.84 16.00
CA GLY A 134 9.04 7.34 16.93
C GLY A 134 9.74 8.64 16.50
N VAL A 135 9.64 9.04 15.23
CA VAL A 135 10.45 10.13 14.65
C VAL A 135 10.01 11.53 15.12
N ARG A 136 8.77 11.68 15.61
CA ARG A 136 8.22 13.01 16.00
C ARG A 136 8.81 13.61 17.29
N ARG A 137 9.72 12.93 18.01
CA ARG A 137 10.27 13.40 19.30
C ARG A 137 11.67 14.03 19.24
N GLY A 138 12.30 14.17 18.06
CA GLY A 138 13.72 14.52 17.95
C GLY A 138 14.10 15.90 17.42
N ARG A 139 13.18 16.87 17.28
CA ARG A 139 13.52 18.18 16.67
C ARG A 139 12.95 19.39 17.41
N HIS A 140 13.16 19.45 18.72
CA HIS A 140 13.31 20.76 19.37
C HIS A 140 14.80 21.06 19.48
N ARG A 141 15.25 21.84 18.49
CA ARG A 141 16.50 22.59 18.48
C ARG A 141 16.53 23.43 19.78
N ARG A 142 17.35 23.04 20.75
CA ARG A 142 17.82 23.99 21.78
C ARG A 142 18.92 24.79 21.10
N GLU A 143 18.55 25.97 20.63
CA GLU A 143 19.53 27.04 20.46
C GLU A 143 19.62 27.72 21.82
N ASP A 144 20.70 27.43 22.54
CA ASP A 144 21.26 28.32 23.55
C ASP A 144 22.49 28.99 22.91
#